data_AF-A0A839S5G4-F1
#
_entry.id   AF-A0A839S5G4-F1
#
_cell.length_a   1.000
_cell.length_b   1.000
_cell.length_c   1.000
_cell.angle_alpha   90.00
_cell.angle_beta   90.00
_cell.angle_gamma   90.00
#
_symmetry.space_group_name_H-M   'P 1'
#
loop_
_entity.id
_entity.type
_entity.pdbx_description
1 polymer ?
#
loop_
_entity_poly.entity_id
_entity_poly.type
_entity_poly.pdbx_seq_one_letter_code
_entity_poly.pdbx_strand_id
1 'polypeptide(L)' 'MDLLRPIYAQTAAYGHFGRPDANLPWENTNRAAALKDAAKA' A
#
# COMPACT_ATOMS: atom_id res chain seq x y z
N MET A 1 0.00 -4.10 -7.84
CA MET A 1 0.30 -2.74 -7.33
C MET A 1 0.18 -1.68 -8.41
N ASP A 2 0.20 -2.04 -9.70
CA ASP A 2 -0.17 -1.14 -10.81
C ASP A 2 0.49 0.25 -10.71
N LEU A 3 1.81 0.26 -10.78
CA LEU A 3 2.64 1.42 -10.44
C LEU A 3 2.95 2.31 -11.64
N LEU A 4 2.73 1.85 -12.88
CA LEU A 4 2.98 2.63 -14.11
C LEU A 4 1.87 3.65 -14.35
N ARG A 5 1.62 4.49 -13.34
CA ARG A 5 0.60 5.53 -13.29
C ARG A 5 1.20 6.80 -12.67
N PRO A 6 0.70 7.99 -13.01
CA PRO A 6 1.22 9.26 -12.46
C PRO A 6 0.70 9.52 -11.02
N ILE A 7 1.08 8.68 -10.05
CA ILE A 7 0.61 8.73 -8.65
C ILE A 7 1.62 9.34 -7.65
N TYR A 8 2.80 9.74 -8.12
CA TYR A 8 3.94 10.05 -7.23
C TYR A 8 3.92 11.46 -6.63
N ALA A 9 3.15 12.38 -7.21
CA ALA A 9 3.09 13.77 -6.75
C ALA A 9 2.61 13.88 -5.29
N GLN A 10 1.67 13.02 -4.88
CA GLN A 10 1.08 13.04 -3.55
C GLN A 10 2.07 12.66 -2.43
N THR A 11 3.15 11.94 -2.78
CA THR A 11 4.17 11.51 -1.82
C THR A 11 5.41 12.41 -1.79
N ALA A 12 5.49 13.43 -2.65
CA ALA A 12 6.62 14.35 -2.69
C ALA A 12 6.73 15.24 -1.44
N ALA A 13 5.64 15.37 -0.68
CA ALA A 13 5.58 16.06 0.59
C ALA A 13 4.78 15.24 1.62
N TYR A 14 5.12 15.41 2.90
CA TYR A 14 4.45 14.74 4.03
C TYR A 14 4.55 13.20 4.01
N GLY A 15 5.62 12.66 3.40
CA GLY A 15 6.01 11.26 3.48
C GLY A 15 5.34 10.32 2.47
N HIS A 16 5.98 9.16 2.27
CA HIS A 16 5.52 8.11 1.35
C HIS A 16 4.61 7.06 1.98
N PHE A 17 4.60 6.99 3.32
CA PHE A 17 3.93 5.93 4.09
C PHE A 17 2.96 6.48 5.13
N GLY A 18 2.01 5.66 5.56
CA GLY A 18 1.04 6.02 6.61
C GLY A 18 0.05 7.10 6.17
N ARG A 19 -0.24 7.13 4.87
CA ARG A 19 -1.12 8.11 4.21
C ARG A 19 -2.38 7.43 3.67
N PRO A 20 -3.34 7.07 4.53
CA PRO A 20 -4.56 6.37 4.13
C PRO A 20 -5.45 7.25 3.22
N ASP A 21 -5.28 8.57 3.28
CA ASP A 21 -5.94 9.58 2.45
C ASP A 21 -5.43 9.60 0.99
N ALA A 22 -4.21 9.12 0.73
CA ALA A 22 -3.58 9.16 -0.59
C ALA A 22 -3.89 7.96 -1.49
N ASN A 23 -4.64 6.96 -0.99
CA ASN A 23 -5.05 5.74 -1.72
C ASN A 23 -3.88 5.07 -2.49
N LEU A 24 -2.73 4.96 -1.82
CA LEU A 24 -1.52 4.41 -2.41
C LEU A 24 -1.54 2.87 -2.38
N PRO A 25 -1.17 2.18 -3.48
CA PRO A 25 -1.33 0.73 -3.57
C PRO A 25 -0.44 -0.07 -2.62
N TRP A 26 0.64 0.52 -2.08
CA TRP A 26 1.52 -0.09 -1.08
C TRP A 26 0.99 0.01 0.35
N GLU A 27 0.03 0.87 0.62
CA GLU A 27 -0.62 0.95 1.94
C GLU A 27 -1.71 -0.12 2.12
N ASN A 28 -2.06 -0.85 1.06
CA ASN A 28 -3.13 -1.85 1.09
C ASN A 28 -2.70 -3.14 1.82
N THR A 29 -3.46 -3.53 2.85
CA THR A 29 -3.24 -4.75 3.65
C THR A 29 -4.10 -5.95 3.22
N ASN A 30 -4.67 -5.94 2.00
CA ASN A 30 -5.53 -7.00 1.48
C ASN A 30 -4.90 -8.41 1.49
N ARG A 31 -3.58 -8.52 1.51
CA ARG A 31 -2.86 -9.80 1.60
C ARG A 31 -2.71 -10.33 3.03
N ALA A 32 -3.05 -9.54 4.06
CA ALA A 32 -2.82 -9.91 5.45
C ALA A 32 -3.55 -11.19 5.87
N ALA A 33 -4.79 -11.39 5.43
CA ALA A 33 -5.55 -12.61 5.74
C ALA A 33 -4.91 -13.87 5.14
N ALA A 34 -4.55 -13.82 3.84
CA ALA A 34 -3.88 -14.92 3.16
C ALA A 34 -2.53 -15.27 3.80
N LEU A 35 -1.75 -14.26 4.21
CA LEU A 35 -0.49 -14.47 4.91
C LEU A 35 -0.69 -15.10 6.29
N LYS A 36 -1.70 -14.65 7.05
CA LYS A 36 -2.05 -15.22 8.35
C LYS A 36 -2.43 -16.69 8.22
N ASP A 37 -3.18 -17.05 7.19
CA ASP A 37 -3.57 -18.45 6.95
C ASP A 37 -2.39 -19.32 6.53
N ALA A 38 -1.52 -18.81 5.64
CA ALA A 38 -0.31 -19.52 5.22
C ALA A 38 0.68 -19.80 6.38
N ALA A 39 0.70 -18.92 7.40
CA ALA A 39 1.58 -19.06 8.57
C ALA A 39 1.04 -20.01 9.66
N LYS A 40 -0.19 -20.52 9.55
CA LYS A 40 -0.76 -21.49 10.51
C LYS A 40 -0.22 -22.92 10.32
N ALA A 41 0.60 -23.14 9.28
CA ALA A 41 1.20 -24.43 8.95
C ALA A 41 2.32 -24.82 9.92
#